data_AF-K9ZWF5-F1
#
_entry.id   AF-K9ZWF5-F1
#
_cell.length_a   1.000
_cell.length_b   1.000
_cell.length_c   1.000
_cell.angle_alpha   90.00
_cell.angle_beta   90.00
_cell.angle_gamma   90.00
#
_symmetry.space_group_name_H-M   'P 1'
#
loop_
_entity.id
_entity.type
_entity.pdbx_description
1 polymer ?
#
loop_
_entity_poly.entity_id
_entity_poly.type
_entity_poly.pdbx_seq_one_letter_code
_entity_poly.pdbx_strand_id
1 'polypeptide(L)'
;MKRCAVLLPTDGKRVLLGLKKRGFGQGKIVELGGKIEPGESPDDTARRELHEESNLQALDTHAAGEVIFEFSARPDLNLHVFVFVTHRWEGVPCESDEIAPEWFETAALPYARMWADAPHWLPQVLRGEQVKYRFVFADDGETIAQITLLEEHAH
;
A
#
# COMPACT_ATOMS: atom_id res chain seq x y z
N MET A 1 -1.98 -14.14 10.08
CA MET A 1 -1.59 -12.91 9.36
C MET A 1 -2.40 -12.84 8.06
N LYS A 2 -3.07 -11.73 7.81
CA LYS A 2 -3.82 -11.52 6.56
C LYS A 2 -2.84 -11.16 5.44
N ARG A 3 -3.12 -11.60 4.21
CA ARG A 3 -2.32 -11.26 3.03
C ARG A 3 -3.11 -10.27 2.19
N CYS A 4 -2.46 -9.20 1.77
CA CYS A 4 -3.05 -8.12 1.00
C CYS A 4 -2.13 -7.76 -0.17
N ALA A 5 -2.68 -7.12 -1.19
CA ALA A 5 -1.89 -6.52 -2.26
C ALA A 5 -2.33 -5.07 -2.45
N VAL A 6 -1.36 -4.20 -2.74
CA VAL A 6 -1.59 -2.79 -3.08
C VAL A 6 -1.00 -2.48 -4.44
N LEU A 7 -1.63 -1.56 -5.16
CA LEU A 7 -1.16 -1.09 -6.46
C LEU A 7 -1.09 0.43 -6.47
N LEU A 8 0.08 0.95 -6.86
CA LEU A 8 0.39 2.37 -6.90
C LEU A 8 0.46 2.89 -8.34
N PRO A 9 -0.61 3.54 -8.86
CA PRO A 9 -0.50 4.32 -10.08
C PRO A 9 0.42 5.52 -9.89
N THR A 10 1.44 5.66 -10.72
CA THR A 10 2.37 6.79 -10.66
C THR A 10 2.85 7.23 -12.05
N ASP A 11 2.83 8.55 -12.28
CA ASP A 11 3.43 9.17 -13.46
C ASP A 11 4.91 9.58 -13.23
N GLY A 12 5.47 9.18 -12.07
CA GLY A 12 6.81 9.53 -11.60
C GLY A 12 6.87 10.83 -10.81
N LYS A 13 6.00 11.81 -11.10
CA LYS A 13 5.88 13.06 -10.33
C LYS A 13 4.79 12.97 -9.29
N ARG A 14 3.73 12.25 -9.58
CA ARG A 14 2.57 12.06 -8.70
C ARG A 14 2.23 10.59 -8.59
N VAL A 15 1.71 10.22 -7.42
CA VAL A 15 1.17 8.91 -7.11
C VAL A 15 -0.30 9.04 -6.73
N LEU A 16 -1.13 8.10 -7.15
CA LEU A 16 -2.51 8.00 -6.67
C LEU A 16 -2.52 7.26 -5.33
N LEU A 17 -3.00 7.95 -4.31
CA LEU A 17 -3.31 7.39 -3.00
C LEU A 17 -4.79 7.68 -2.70
N GLY A 18 -5.28 7.32 -1.53
CA GLY A 18 -6.65 7.63 -1.17
C GLY A 18 -6.91 7.81 0.31
N LEU A 19 -7.86 8.68 0.64
CA LEU A 19 -8.38 8.80 2.00
C LEU A 19 -9.26 7.58 2.29
N LYS A 20 -8.88 6.78 3.29
CA LYS A 20 -9.69 5.65 3.75
C LYS A 20 -10.93 6.16 4.49
N LYS A 21 -12.12 5.89 3.94
CA LYS A 21 -13.40 6.36 4.47
C LYS A 21 -14.01 5.42 5.51
N ARG A 22 -13.68 4.12 5.46
CA ARG A 22 -14.21 3.07 6.34
C ARG A 22 -13.15 2.03 6.66
N GLY A 23 -13.36 1.24 7.72
CA GLY A 23 -12.51 0.11 8.06
C GLY A 23 -11.23 0.48 8.79
N PHE A 24 -10.26 -0.44 8.80
CA PHE A 24 -8.98 -0.22 9.47
C PHE A 24 -8.17 0.87 8.75
N GLY A 25 -7.68 1.86 9.51
CA GLY A 25 -7.00 3.02 8.96
C GLY A 25 -7.91 4.15 8.48
N GLN A 26 -9.21 4.12 8.82
CA GLN A 26 -10.13 5.21 8.51
C GLN A 26 -9.55 6.58 8.92
N GLY A 27 -9.65 7.55 8.02
CA GLY A 27 -9.14 8.91 8.18
C GLY A 27 -7.68 9.10 7.75
N LYS A 28 -6.96 8.02 7.43
CA LYS A 28 -5.59 8.08 6.90
C LYS A 28 -5.57 8.09 5.37
N ILE A 29 -4.52 8.68 4.80
CA ILE A 29 -4.15 8.51 3.39
C ILE A 29 -3.40 7.19 3.27
N VAL A 30 -3.85 6.31 2.39
CA VAL A 30 -3.35 4.96 2.18
C VAL A 30 -3.17 4.65 0.70
N GLU A 31 -2.40 3.60 0.42
CA GLU A 31 -2.33 2.97 -0.89
C GLU A 31 -3.66 2.28 -1.22
N LEU A 32 -3.94 2.11 -2.52
CA LEU A 32 -5.12 1.40 -2.99
C LEU A 32 -4.83 -0.10 -3.02
N GLY A 33 -5.74 -0.89 -2.45
CA GLY A 33 -5.51 -2.30 -2.27
C GLY A 33 -6.32 -2.93 -1.14
N GLY A 34 -6.26 -4.25 -1.10
CA GLY A 34 -7.09 -5.03 -0.21
C GLY A 34 -6.62 -6.47 -0.09
N LYS A 35 -7.51 -7.29 0.44
CA LYS A 35 -7.19 -8.65 0.85
C LYS A 35 -7.14 -9.58 -0.36
N ILE A 36 -6.17 -10.48 -0.39
CA ILE A 36 -6.12 -11.54 -1.41
C ILE A 36 -7.25 -12.54 -1.16
N GLU A 37 -8.09 -12.76 -2.18
CA GLU A 37 -9.18 -13.73 -2.13
C GLU A 37 -8.71 -15.15 -2.51
N PRO A 38 -9.47 -16.21 -2.14
CA PRO A 38 -9.10 -17.58 -2.48
C PRO A 38 -8.97 -17.78 -4.00
N GLY A 39 -7.78 -18.16 -4.44
CA GLY A 39 -7.48 -18.43 -5.86
C GLY A 39 -6.88 -17.24 -6.61
N GLU A 40 -6.82 -16.05 -6.01
CA GLU A 40 -6.16 -14.89 -6.63
C GLU A 40 -4.63 -14.93 -6.44
N SER A 41 -3.91 -14.48 -7.46
CA SER A 41 -2.52 -14.06 -7.27
C SER A 41 -2.47 -12.67 -6.63
N PRO A 42 -1.36 -12.27 -5.97
CA PRO A 42 -1.24 -10.91 -5.46
C PRO A 42 -1.39 -9.83 -6.54
N ASP A 43 -0.96 -10.11 -7.77
CA ASP A 43 -1.11 -9.18 -8.90
C ASP A 43 -2.59 -9.01 -9.30
N ASP A 44 -3.33 -10.12 -9.42
CA ASP A 44 -4.77 -10.10 -9.73
C ASP A 44 -5.54 -9.32 -8.66
N THR A 45 -5.23 -9.55 -7.38
CA THR A 45 -5.81 -8.79 -6.26
C THR A 45 -5.50 -7.30 -6.39
N ALA A 46 -4.25 -6.91 -6.65
CA ALA A 46 -3.87 -5.50 -6.77
C ALA A 46 -4.62 -4.79 -7.90
N ARG A 47 -4.80 -5.48 -9.04
CA ARG A 47 -5.56 -4.98 -10.20
C ARG A 47 -7.06 -4.84 -9.91
N ARG A 48 -7.66 -5.85 -9.28
CA ARG A 48 -9.08 -5.83 -8.89
C ARG A 48 -9.36 -4.70 -7.91
N GLU A 49 -8.57 -4.61 -6.84
CA GLU A 49 -8.76 -3.60 -5.78
C GLU A 49 -8.57 -2.18 -6.33
N LEU A 50 -7.57 -1.95 -7.19
CA LEU A 50 -7.40 -0.65 -7.87
C LEU A 50 -8.68 -0.26 -8.62
N HIS A 51 -9.27 -1.20 -9.35
CA HIS A 51 -10.50 -0.95 -10.10
C HIS A 51 -11.70 -0.70 -9.19
N GLU A 52 -11.88 -1.50 -8.13
CA GLU A 52 -12.98 -1.35 -7.17
C GLU A 52 -12.90 -0.04 -6.38
N GLU A 53 -11.70 0.35 -5.94
CA GLU A 53 -11.50 1.52 -5.09
C GLU A 53 -11.37 2.84 -5.84
N SER A 54 -11.04 2.82 -7.15
CA SER A 54 -10.80 4.04 -7.93
C SER A 54 -11.34 4.07 -9.37
N ASN A 55 -11.94 3.00 -9.87
CA ASN A 55 -12.38 2.87 -11.27
C ASN A 55 -11.22 2.95 -12.30
N LEU A 56 -9.96 2.76 -11.86
CA LEU A 56 -8.81 2.65 -12.76
C LEU A 56 -8.54 1.21 -13.17
N GLN A 57 -8.11 1.02 -14.42
CA GLN A 57 -7.64 -0.26 -14.94
C GLN A 57 -6.14 -0.18 -15.24
N ALA A 58 -5.32 -0.92 -14.49
CA ALA A 58 -3.89 -0.98 -14.75
C ALA A 58 -3.59 -1.78 -16.03
N LEU A 59 -2.81 -1.20 -16.93
CA LEU A 59 -2.35 -1.84 -18.17
C LEU A 59 -1.02 -2.59 -17.98
N ASP A 60 -0.27 -2.22 -16.96
CA ASP A 60 0.96 -2.89 -16.52
C ASP A 60 1.00 -2.97 -14.99
N THR A 61 1.79 -3.92 -14.48
CA THR A 61 2.06 -4.03 -13.06
C THR A 61 3.50 -4.51 -12.87
N HIS A 62 4.18 -3.91 -11.91
CA HIS A 62 5.57 -4.20 -11.58
C HIS A 62 5.65 -4.47 -10.08
N ALA A 63 6.16 -5.63 -9.70
CA ALA A 63 6.40 -5.95 -8.30
C ALA A 63 7.46 -5.00 -7.72
N ALA A 64 7.13 -4.32 -6.64
CA ALA A 64 7.97 -3.33 -5.98
C ALA A 64 8.36 -3.71 -4.54
N GLY A 65 7.85 -4.83 -4.04
CA GLY A 65 8.34 -5.43 -2.82
C GLY A 65 7.26 -5.98 -1.91
N GLU A 66 7.62 -6.14 -0.63
CA GLU A 66 6.76 -6.70 0.40
C GLU A 66 6.94 -5.93 1.71
N VAL A 67 5.82 -5.67 2.40
CA VAL A 67 5.84 -5.03 3.72
C VAL A 67 5.02 -5.86 4.69
N ILE A 68 5.63 -6.19 5.83
CA ILE A 68 5.00 -6.94 6.92
C ILE A 68 4.70 -5.97 8.06
N PHE A 69 3.45 -5.95 8.52
CA PHE A 69 2.99 -5.16 9.64
C PHE A 69 2.55 -6.07 10.78
N GLU A 70 3.15 -5.90 11.95
CA GLU A 70 2.84 -6.63 13.17
C GLU A 70 2.33 -5.67 14.24
N PHE A 71 1.14 -5.94 14.78
CA PHE A 71 0.51 -5.17 15.85
C PHE A 71 0.52 -6.02 17.12
N SER A 72 1.50 -5.82 18.00
CA SER A 72 1.71 -6.67 19.18
C SER A 72 0.49 -6.75 20.10
N ALA A 73 -0.19 -5.62 20.32
CA ALA A 73 -1.42 -5.57 21.11
C ALA A 73 -2.66 -6.14 20.38
N ARG A 74 -2.62 -6.26 19.04
CA ARG A 74 -3.74 -6.72 18.20
C ARG A 74 -3.26 -7.62 17.05
N PRO A 75 -2.78 -8.85 17.33
CA PRO A 75 -2.23 -9.73 16.30
C PRO A 75 -3.21 -10.13 15.18
N ASP A 76 -4.52 -9.99 15.42
CA ASP A 76 -5.59 -10.17 14.43
C ASP A 76 -5.54 -9.14 13.28
N LEU A 77 -4.81 -8.04 13.49
CA LEU A 77 -4.56 -6.99 12.50
C LEU A 77 -3.26 -7.18 11.73
N ASN A 78 -2.44 -8.20 12.02
CA ASN A 78 -1.18 -8.41 11.31
C ASN A 78 -1.40 -8.60 9.81
N LEU A 79 -0.62 -7.89 9.00
CA LEU A 79 -0.71 -7.85 7.55
C LEU A 79 0.62 -8.24 6.89
N HIS A 80 0.53 -8.92 5.77
CA HIS A 80 1.61 -9.09 4.81
C HIS A 80 1.14 -8.54 3.47
N VAL A 81 1.74 -7.43 3.07
CA VAL A 81 1.33 -6.62 1.92
C VAL A 81 2.33 -6.82 0.79
N PHE A 82 1.84 -7.28 -0.36
CA PHE A 82 2.58 -7.28 -1.63
C PHE A 82 2.38 -5.91 -2.30
N VAL A 83 3.47 -5.27 -2.68
CA VAL A 83 3.46 -3.91 -3.22
C VAL A 83 3.73 -3.96 -4.72
N PHE A 84 2.85 -3.33 -5.49
CA PHE A 84 2.98 -3.19 -6.94
C PHE A 84 2.93 -1.72 -7.35
N VAL A 85 3.52 -1.43 -8.50
CA VAL A 85 3.46 -0.12 -9.16
C VAL A 85 2.93 -0.29 -10.58
N THR A 86 2.14 0.67 -11.05
CA THR A 86 1.75 0.78 -12.47
C THR A 86 2.10 2.16 -13.00
N HIS A 87 2.60 2.21 -14.23
CA HIS A 87 2.91 3.44 -14.94
C HIS A 87 1.92 3.71 -16.08
N ARG A 88 1.03 2.76 -16.36
CA ARG A 88 0.07 2.83 -17.46
C ARG A 88 -1.29 2.34 -16.98
N TRP A 89 -2.30 3.16 -17.11
CA TRP A 89 -3.68 2.84 -16.72
C TRP A 89 -4.69 3.47 -17.67
N GLU A 90 -5.92 2.97 -17.62
CA GLU A 90 -7.09 3.55 -18.26
C GLU A 90 -8.12 3.97 -17.21
N GLY A 91 -8.97 4.94 -17.57
CA GLY A 91 -9.98 5.50 -16.69
C GLY A 91 -9.56 6.80 -16.01
N VAL A 92 -10.48 7.34 -15.21
CA VAL A 92 -10.28 8.53 -14.38
C VAL A 92 -10.59 8.11 -12.94
N PRO A 93 -9.74 8.45 -11.94
CA PRO A 93 -9.99 8.11 -10.55
C PRO A 93 -11.35 8.64 -10.11
N CYS A 94 -12.15 7.77 -9.51
CA CYS A 94 -13.46 8.11 -8.96
C CYS A 94 -13.53 7.68 -7.50
N GLU A 95 -14.19 8.49 -6.68
CA GLU A 95 -14.45 8.13 -5.28
C GLU A 95 -15.32 6.89 -5.21
N SER A 96 -14.86 5.93 -4.41
CA SER A 96 -15.62 4.76 -4.04
C SER A 96 -16.23 4.94 -2.66
N ASP A 97 -16.99 3.94 -2.30
CA ASP A 97 -17.60 3.78 -1.00
C ASP A 97 -16.56 3.70 0.13
N GLU A 98 -15.36 3.18 -0.18
CA GLU A 98 -14.28 2.89 0.77
C GLU A 98 -13.10 3.86 0.71
N ILE A 99 -12.79 4.39 -0.47
CA ILE A 99 -11.64 5.25 -0.72
C ILE A 99 -12.08 6.50 -1.49
N ALA A 100 -11.58 7.67 -1.07
CA ALA A 100 -11.57 8.86 -1.92
C ALA A 100 -10.15 9.04 -2.51
N PRO A 101 -9.92 8.65 -3.78
CA PRO A 101 -8.60 8.70 -4.39
C PRO A 101 -8.20 10.12 -4.77
N GLU A 102 -6.92 10.46 -4.58
CA GLU A 102 -6.34 11.77 -4.86
C GLU A 102 -4.90 11.62 -5.33
N TRP A 103 -4.49 12.48 -6.27
CA TRP A 103 -3.12 12.53 -6.76
C TRP A 103 -2.25 13.37 -5.82
N PHE A 104 -1.16 12.80 -5.33
CA PHE A 104 -0.18 13.48 -4.48
C PHE A 104 1.17 13.58 -5.19
N GLU A 105 1.84 14.72 -5.06
CA GLU A 105 3.22 14.88 -5.52
C GLU A 105 4.16 13.94 -4.74
N THR A 106 4.95 13.13 -5.44
CA THR A 106 5.86 12.14 -4.82
C THR A 106 6.93 12.81 -3.95
N ALA A 107 7.27 14.07 -4.25
CA ALA A 107 8.21 14.88 -3.48
C ALA A 107 7.61 15.53 -2.22
N ALA A 108 6.28 15.46 -2.03
CA ALA A 108 5.57 16.16 -0.96
C ALA A 108 4.40 15.34 -0.41
N LEU A 109 4.64 14.05 -0.15
CA LEU A 109 3.61 13.16 0.40
C LEU A 109 3.12 13.62 1.78
N PRO A 110 1.82 13.46 2.08
CA PRO A 110 1.20 13.97 3.30
C PRO A 110 1.45 13.06 4.51
N TYR A 111 2.69 12.76 4.86
CA TYR A 111 3.04 11.74 5.87
C TYR A 111 2.35 11.91 7.22
N ALA A 112 2.07 13.15 7.66
CA ALA A 112 1.33 13.41 8.89
C ALA A 112 -0.11 12.85 8.89
N ARG A 113 -0.65 12.52 7.72
CA ARG A 113 -1.97 11.91 7.50
C ARG A 113 -1.87 10.43 7.10
N MET A 114 -0.67 9.86 7.04
CA MET A 114 -0.44 8.46 6.66
C MET A 114 -0.15 7.62 7.91
N TRP A 115 0.07 6.32 7.71
CA TRP A 115 0.65 5.48 8.74
C TRP A 115 2.13 5.81 8.98
N ALA A 116 2.62 5.53 10.19
CA ALA A 116 3.98 5.87 10.60
C ALA A 116 5.07 5.15 9.77
N ASP A 117 4.73 4.05 9.09
CA ASP A 117 5.64 3.28 8.23
C ASP A 117 5.85 3.91 6.86
N ALA A 118 4.89 4.67 6.34
CA ALA A 118 4.91 5.19 4.98
C ALA A 118 6.20 5.97 4.63
N PRO A 119 6.75 6.86 5.49
CA PRO A 119 8.01 7.55 5.20
C PRO A 119 9.21 6.63 4.99
N HIS A 120 9.16 5.40 5.51
CA HIS A 120 10.28 4.48 5.46
C HIS A 120 10.38 3.73 4.14
N TRP A 121 9.26 3.28 3.56
CA TRP A 121 9.29 2.39 2.39
C TRP A 121 8.69 3.01 1.13
N LEU A 122 7.61 3.81 1.24
CA LEU A 122 6.90 4.34 0.06
C LEU A 122 7.80 5.21 -0.83
N PRO A 123 8.68 6.09 -0.30
CA PRO A 123 9.59 6.87 -1.14
C PRO A 123 10.60 6.02 -1.92
N GLN A 124 11.01 4.87 -1.38
CA GLN A 124 11.92 3.94 -2.05
C GLN A 124 11.21 3.31 -3.26
N VAL A 125 9.99 2.79 -3.04
CA VAL A 125 9.13 2.26 -4.11
C VAL A 125 8.89 3.28 -5.22
N LEU A 126 8.59 4.54 -4.86
CA LEU A 126 8.35 5.60 -5.85
C LEU A 126 9.60 6.04 -6.61
N ARG A 127 10.81 5.72 -6.12
CA ARG A 127 12.07 5.87 -6.87
C ARG A 127 12.41 4.64 -7.74
N GLY A 128 11.56 3.61 -7.72
CA GLY A 128 11.77 2.36 -8.46
C GLY A 128 12.65 1.34 -7.72
N GLU A 129 12.85 1.52 -6.42
CA GLU A 129 13.60 0.57 -5.59
C GLU A 129 12.67 -0.57 -5.13
N GLN A 130 13.23 -1.79 -5.02
CA GLN A 130 12.54 -2.92 -4.38
C GLN A 130 12.65 -2.80 -2.86
N VAL A 131 11.55 -2.98 -2.14
CA VAL A 131 11.54 -2.91 -0.68
C VAL A 131 11.14 -4.24 -0.04
N LYS A 132 11.80 -4.59 1.07
CA LYS A 132 11.31 -5.65 1.96
C LYS A 132 11.48 -5.21 3.40
N TYR A 133 10.38 -4.86 4.06
CA TYR A 133 10.39 -4.38 5.44
C TYR A 133 9.46 -5.18 6.33
N ARG A 134 9.83 -5.28 7.61
CA ARG A 134 8.93 -5.62 8.70
C ARG A 134 8.86 -4.45 9.67
N PHE A 135 7.65 -4.03 9.99
CA PHE A 135 7.34 -3.03 11.00
C PHE A 135 6.57 -3.68 12.14
N VAL A 136 7.04 -3.45 13.37
CA VAL A 136 6.31 -3.81 14.59
C VAL A 136 5.78 -2.52 15.19
N PHE A 137 4.45 -2.40 15.27
CA PHE A 137 3.78 -1.28 15.92
C PHE A 137 3.79 -1.47 17.44
N ALA A 138 3.95 -0.36 18.16
CA ALA A 138 3.84 -0.31 19.61
C ALA A 138 2.40 -0.62 20.06
N ASP A 139 2.20 -0.74 21.37
CA ASP A 139 0.91 -1.09 21.96
C ASP A 139 -0.19 -0.05 21.70
N ASP A 140 0.18 1.19 21.34
CA ASP A 140 -0.77 2.23 20.91
C ASP A 140 -1.36 1.98 19.51
N GLY A 141 -0.78 1.05 18.74
CA GLY A 141 -1.19 0.71 17.38
C GLY A 141 -0.91 1.79 16.33
N GLU A 142 -0.18 2.86 16.69
CA GLU A 142 0.04 4.04 15.85
C GLU A 142 1.54 4.34 15.65
N THR A 143 2.36 4.13 16.67
CA THR A 143 3.80 4.36 16.61
C THR A 143 4.58 3.08 16.30
N ILE A 144 5.74 3.21 15.66
CA ILE A 144 6.60 2.07 15.34
C ILE A 144 7.53 1.79 16.51
N ALA A 145 7.49 0.56 17.03
CA ALA A 145 8.43 0.06 18.02
C ALA A 145 9.72 -0.50 17.39
N GLN A 146 9.61 -1.14 16.22
CA GLN A 146 10.76 -1.73 15.53
C GLN A 146 10.60 -1.72 14.00
N ILE A 147 11.71 -1.45 13.30
CA ILE A 147 11.84 -1.55 11.84
C ILE A 147 12.92 -2.58 11.53
N THR A 148 12.65 -3.50 10.62
CA THR A 148 13.62 -4.50 10.15
C THR A 148 13.62 -4.54 8.62
N LEU A 149 14.80 -4.37 8.00
CA LEU A 149 14.98 -4.67 6.59
C LEU A 149 15.10 -6.19 6.43
N LEU A 150 14.30 -6.78 5.56
CA LEU A 150 14.33 -8.21 5.28
C LEU A 150 15.29 -8.43 4.10
N GLU A 151 16.47 -8.96 4.36
CA GLU A 151 17.39 -9.31 3.28
C GLU A 151 16.86 -10.50 2.48
N GLU A 152 17.06 -10.49 1.17
CA GLU A 152 16.96 -11.70 0.38
C GLU A 152 18.15 -12.59 0.75
N HIS A 153 17.90 -13.70 1.45
CA HIS A 153 18.85 -14.79 1.43
C HIS A 153 18.95 -15.27 -0.02
N ALA A 154 19.99 -14.83 -0.71
CA ALA A 154 20.43 -15.41 -1.97
C ALA A 154 20.71 -16.90 -1.69
N HIS A 155 19.81 -17.75 -2.16
CA HIS A 155 20.03 -19.19 -2.26
C HIS A 155 20.43 -19.53 -3.69
#